data_AF-A0A915DG15-F1
#
_entry.id   AF-A0A915DG15-F1
#
_cell.length_a   1.000
_cell.length_b   1.000
_cell.length_c   1.000
_cell.angle_alpha   90.00
_cell.angle_beta   90.00
_cell.angle_gamma   90.00
#
_symmetry.space_group_name_H-M   'P 1'
#
loop_
_entity.id
_entity.type
_entity.pdbx_description
1 polymer ?
#
loop_
_entity_poly.entity_id
_entity_poly.type
_entity_poly.pdbx_seq_one_letter_code
_entity_poly.pdbx_strand_id
1 'polypeptide(L)'
;MDGANQRPFVTSRLLKDGGSELSMQFLEKLDDDISVAFESFVRVNNSKNLFKSMRTPAVLVCLMVANYFFQEIFQLFGLDYIASFFSLILVLAIFLLSSWSYARYSGKMRDFGQKIDQGVEWSWENLWKHIFTNSVQHVGPAAAAIANKKYF
;
A
#
# COMPACT_ATOMS: atom_id res chain seq x y z
N MET A 1 3.69 86.46 6.57
CA MET A 1 3.50 86.10 5.15
C MET A 1 4.09 84.73 4.95
N ASP A 2 3.23 83.87 4.43
CA ASP A 2 3.29 82.42 4.38
C ASP A 2 4.45 81.92 3.50
N GLY A 3 5.33 81.09 4.06
CA GLY A 3 6.42 80.43 3.35
C GLY A 3 6.16 78.93 3.33
N ALA A 4 5.23 78.51 2.47
CA ALA A 4 4.74 77.14 2.37
C ALA A 4 5.85 76.17 1.94
N ASN A 5 6.29 75.35 2.90
CA ASN A 5 6.44 73.90 2.84
C ASN A 5 6.72 73.29 1.45
N GLN A 6 7.99 73.28 1.02
CA GLN A 6 8.45 72.35 -0.01
C GLN A 6 8.88 71.04 0.64
N ARG A 7 7.94 70.08 0.73
CA ARG A 7 8.30 68.68 0.99
C ARG A 7 8.83 68.08 -0.31
N PRO A 8 9.94 67.32 -0.29
CA PRO A 8 10.40 66.63 -1.49
C PRO A 8 9.34 65.62 -1.91
N PHE A 9 9.07 65.58 -3.21
CA PHE A 9 8.13 64.66 -3.85
C PHE A 9 8.73 63.25 -3.72
N VAL A 10 8.42 62.55 -2.63
CA VAL A 10 8.85 61.17 -2.40
C VAL A 10 8.24 60.32 -3.52
N THR A 11 9.12 59.68 -4.27
CA THR A 11 8.87 58.92 -5.48
C THR A 11 7.81 57.84 -5.27
N SER A 12 6.61 58.09 -5.77
CA SER A 12 5.50 57.12 -5.88
C SER A 12 5.78 55.93 -6.81
N ARG A 13 6.97 55.87 -7.44
CA ARG A 13 7.39 54.73 -8.27
C ARG A 13 7.77 53.50 -7.45
N LEU A 14 8.35 53.68 -6.25
CA LEU A 14 8.73 52.55 -5.38
C LEU A 14 7.52 51.76 -4.85
N LEU A 15 6.33 52.38 -4.78
CA LEU A 15 5.09 51.68 -4.40
C LEU A 15 4.53 50.79 -5.51
N LYS A 16 4.93 51.01 -6.76
CA LYS A 16 4.37 50.32 -7.92
C LYS A 16 5.24 49.16 -8.40
N ASP A 17 6.57 49.29 -8.26
CA ASP A 17 7.53 48.26 -8.66
C ASP A 17 7.67 47.14 -7.61
N GLY A 18 7.45 47.45 -6.32
CA GLY A 18 7.45 46.42 -5.26
C GLY A 18 6.25 45.48 -5.29
N GLY A 19 5.14 45.88 -5.93
CA GLY A 19 3.93 45.06 -6.01
C GLY A 19 4.04 43.90 -7.00
N SER A 20 4.69 44.13 -8.16
CA SER A 20 4.86 43.09 -9.17
C SER A 20 5.88 42.03 -8.77
N GLU A 21 7.01 42.43 -8.19
CA GLU A 21 8.06 41.49 -7.75
C GLU A 21 7.57 40.63 -6.57
N LEU A 22 6.90 41.26 -5.60
CA LEU A 22 6.32 40.60 -4.44
C LEU A 22 5.16 39.69 -4.85
N SER A 23 4.27 40.15 -5.75
CA SER A 23 3.20 39.32 -6.31
C SER A 23 3.74 38.13 -7.12
N MET A 24 4.87 38.29 -7.81
CA MET A 24 5.49 37.24 -8.60
C MET A 24 6.13 36.18 -7.71
N GLN A 25 6.82 36.59 -6.64
CA GLN A 25 7.34 35.67 -5.61
C GLN A 25 6.22 34.94 -4.87
N PHE A 26 5.12 35.63 -4.54
CA PHE A 26 3.95 34.98 -3.96
C PHE A 26 3.31 33.97 -4.92
N LEU A 27 3.25 34.26 -6.22
CA LEU A 27 2.72 33.36 -7.23
C LEU A 27 3.59 32.12 -7.39
N GLU A 28 4.91 32.29 -7.48
CA GLU A 28 5.87 31.19 -7.54
C GLU A 28 5.80 30.31 -6.30
N LYS A 29 5.73 30.91 -5.11
CA LYS A 29 5.56 30.18 -3.85
C LYS A 29 4.22 29.43 -3.79
N LEU A 30 3.16 30.02 -4.32
CA LEU A 30 1.85 29.38 -4.37
C LEU A 30 1.85 28.19 -5.32
N ASP A 31 2.51 28.31 -6.48
CA ASP A 31 2.64 27.23 -7.46
C ASP A 31 3.47 26.06 -6.91
N ASP A 32 4.54 26.37 -6.18
CA ASP A 32 5.36 25.38 -5.47
C ASP A 32 4.57 24.70 -4.34
N ASP A 33 3.86 25.46 -3.49
CA ASP A 33 3.01 24.91 -2.43
C ASP A 33 1.89 24.02 -3.01
N ILE A 34 1.28 24.44 -4.12
CA ILE A 34 0.25 23.64 -4.84
C ILE A 34 0.88 22.35 -5.37
N SER A 35 2.07 22.43 -5.96
CA SER A 35 2.79 21.26 -6.50
C SER A 35 3.15 20.26 -5.40
N VAL A 36 3.69 20.74 -4.28
CA VAL A 36 4.02 19.93 -3.10
C VAL A 36 2.76 19.32 -2.49
N ALA A 37 1.69 20.09 -2.34
CA ALA A 37 0.41 19.60 -1.84
C ALA A 37 -0.19 18.54 -2.78
N PHE A 38 -0.11 18.76 -4.10
CA PHE A 38 -0.57 17.82 -5.11
C PHE A 38 0.20 16.50 -5.04
N GLU A 39 1.54 16.54 -4.97
CA GLU A 39 2.36 15.34 -4.79
C GLU A 39 2.01 14.59 -3.49
N SER A 40 1.83 15.33 -2.39
CA SER A 40 1.41 14.77 -1.11
C SER A 40 0.05 14.07 -1.21
N PHE A 41 -0.93 14.70 -1.87
CA PHE A 41 -2.25 14.10 -2.10
C PHE A 41 -2.18 12.87 -3.01
N VAL A 42 -1.39 12.90 -4.09
CA VAL A 42 -1.16 11.74 -4.96
C VAL A 42 -0.56 10.59 -4.16
N ARG A 43 0.45 10.85 -3.32
CA ARG A 43 1.08 9.84 -2.47
C ARG A 43 0.10 9.23 -1.46
N VAL A 44 -0.69 10.05 -0.78
CA VAL A 44 -1.68 9.59 0.21
C VAL A 44 -2.82 8.82 -0.48
N ASN A 45 -3.26 9.26 -1.66
CA ASN A 45 -4.33 8.61 -2.40
C ASN A 45 -3.89 7.26 -2.98
N ASN A 46 -2.67 7.21 -3.53
CA ASN A 46 -2.03 5.96 -3.92
C ASN A 46 -1.92 5.00 -2.72
N SER A 47 -1.54 5.51 -1.54
CA SER A 47 -1.47 4.71 -0.32
C SER A 47 -2.82 4.14 0.10
N LYS A 48 -3.90 4.92 0.06
CA LYS A 48 -5.26 4.41 0.32
C LYS A 48 -5.69 3.32 -0.69
N ASN A 49 -5.24 3.45 -1.94
CA ASN A 49 -5.46 2.43 -2.97
C ASN A 49 -4.54 1.20 -2.80
N LEU A 50 -3.43 1.30 -2.06
CA LEU A 50 -2.62 0.15 -1.62
C LEU A 50 -3.38 -0.66 -0.56
N PHE A 51 -3.96 0.03 0.43
CA PHE A 51 -4.74 -0.60 1.49
C PHE A 51 -5.97 -1.34 0.94
N LYS A 52 -6.63 -0.82 -0.10
CA LYS A 52 -7.76 -1.50 -0.75
C LYS A 52 -7.36 -2.82 -1.44
N SER A 53 -6.09 -2.97 -1.83
CA SER A 53 -5.52 -4.18 -2.44
C SER A 53 -4.71 -5.05 -1.47
N MET A 54 -4.81 -4.83 -0.15
CA MET A 54 -4.05 -5.60 0.86
C MET A 54 -4.35 -7.10 0.90
N ARG A 55 -5.37 -7.59 0.18
CA ARG A 55 -5.68 -9.01 0.10
C ARG A 55 -4.51 -9.80 -0.50
N THR A 56 -3.94 -9.35 -1.61
CA THR A 56 -2.88 -10.08 -2.31
C THR A 56 -1.64 -10.33 -1.42
N PRO A 57 -1.04 -9.32 -0.77
CA PRO A 57 0.14 -9.54 0.07
C PRO A 57 -0.18 -10.41 1.28
N ALA A 58 -1.39 -10.28 1.86
CA ALA A 58 -1.81 -11.13 2.97
C ALA A 58 -1.87 -12.60 2.58
N VAL A 59 -2.49 -12.93 1.44
CA VAL A 59 -2.60 -14.32 0.96
C VAL A 59 -1.24 -14.90 0.59
N LEU A 60 -0.33 -14.12 -0.02
CA LEU A 60 1.04 -14.54 -0.30
C LEU A 60 1.81 -14.88 0.98
N VAL A 61 1.75 -14.02 1.99
CA VAL A 61 2.41 -14.27 3.29
C VAL A 61 1.82 -15.51 3.97
N CYS A 62 0.50 -15.68 3.98
CA CYS A 62 -0.13 -16.89 4.52
C CYS A 62 0.35 -18.15 3.78
N LEU A 63 0.46 -18.10 2.45
CA LEU A 63 0.96 -19.21 1.63
C LEU A 63 2.41 -19.55 1.96
N MET A 64 3.26 -18.53 2.15
CA MET A 64 4.66 -18.71 2.55
C MET A 64 4.77 -19.40 3.92
N VAL A 65 3.98 -18.96 4.91
CA VAL A 65 3.95 -19.57 6.25
C VAL A 65 3.50 -21.03 6.18
N ALA A 66 2.43 -21.32 5.44
CA ALA A 66 1.95 -22.68 5.28
C ALA A 66 2.98 -23.58 4.59
N ASN A 67 3.61 -23.09 3.51
CA ASN A 67 4.65 -23.80 2.79
C ASN A 67 5.86 -24.11 3.67
N TYR A 68 6.33 -23.13 4.45
CA TYR A 68 7.42 -23.31 5.41
C TYR A 68 7.09 -24.36 6.48
N PHE A 69 5.86 -24.35 7.00
CA PHE A 69 5.41 -25.36 7.95
C PHE A 69 5.46 -26.78 7.37
N PHE A 70 5.04 -26.97 6.12
CA PHE A 70 5.16 -28.27 5.44
C PHE A 70 6.62 -28.66 5.19
N GLN A 71 7.48 -27.70 4.81
CA GLN A 71 8.91 -27.94 4.64
C GLN A 71 9.53 -28.51 5.92
N GLU A 72 9.29 -27.87 7.06
CA GLU A 72 9.79 -28.31 8.38
C GLU A 72 9.28 -29.72 8.71
N ILE A 73 8.01 -30.03 8.42
CA ILE A 73 7.46 -31.38 8.60
C ILE A 73 8.23 -32.41 7.76
N PHE A 74 8.44 -32.16 6.46
CA PHE A 74 9.14 -33.11 5.60
C PHE A 74 10.61 -33.29 6.00
N GLN A 75 11.24 -32.23 6.48
CA GLN A 75 12.59 -32.27 7.01
C GLN A 75 12.67 -33.11 8.29
N LEU A 76 11.66 -33.05 9.17
CA LEU A 76 11.57 -33.93 10.35
C LEU A 76 11.44 -35.41 9.99
N PHE A 77 10.78 -35.73 8.87
CA PHE A 77 10.72 -37.11 8.36
C PHE A 77 11.99 -37.56 7.63
N GLY A 78 13.00 -36.69 7.47
CA GLY A 78 14.25 -36.99 6.75
C GLY A 78 14.10 -37.03 5.23
N LEU A 79 13.03 -36.44 4.68
CA LEU A 79 12.83 -36.32 3.23
C LEU A 79 13.51 -35.04 2.70
N ASP A 80 14.84 -35.01 2.76
CA ASP A 80 15.63 -33.80 2.46
C ASP A 80 15.42 -33.27 1.02
N TYR A 81 15.22 -34.17 0.06
CA TYR A 81 14.96 -33.78 -1.34
C TYR A 81 13.62 -33.07 -1.50
N ILE A 82 12.56 -33.54 -0.84
CA ILE A 82 11.24 -32.90 -0.87
C ILE A 82 11.29 -31.58 -0.08
N ALA A 83 11.95 -31.55 1.07
CA ALA A 83 12.12 -30.33 1.86
C ALA A 83 12.84 -29.23 1.05
N SER A 84 13.89 -29.61 0.32
CA SER A 84 14.62 -28.69 -0.56
C SER A 84 13.74 -28.14 -1.69
N PHE A 85 12.83 -28.95 -2.24
CA PHE A 85 11.86 -28.50 -3.24
C PHE A 85 10.87 -27.45 -2.68
N PHE A 86 10.35 -27.68 -1.48
CA PHE A 86 9.50 -26.70 -0.79
C PHE A 86 10.27 -25.40 -0.49
N SER A 87 11.54 -25.50 -0.10
CA SER A 87 12.40 -24.35 0.12
C SER A 87 12.58 -23.49 -1.15
N LEU A 88 12.75 -24.13 -2.32
CA LEU A 88 12.79 -23.42 -3.60
C LEU A 88 11.48 -22.70 -3.91
N ILE A 89 10.33 -23.33 -3.63
CA ILE A 89 9.01 -22.70 -3.79
C ILE A 89 8.88 -21.48 -2.87
N LEU A 90 9.35 -21.59 -1.63
CA LEU A 90 9.32 -20.47 -0.67
C LEU A 90 10.14 -19.28 -1.20
N VAL A 91 11.35 -19.53 -1.72
CA VAL A 91 12.20 -18.50 -2.33
C VAL A 91 11.50 -17.84 -3.52
N LEU A 92 10.85 -18.63 -4.39
CA LEU A 92 10.06 -18.10 -5.50
C LEU A 92 8.88 -17.24 -5.03
N ALA A 93 8.20 -17.64 -3.94
CA ALA A 93 7.12 -16.86 -3.36
C ALA A 93 7.60 -15.52 -2.81
N ILE A 94 8.80 -15.47 -2.20
CA ILE A 94 9.44 -14.21 -1.79
C ILE A 94 9.70 -13.33 -3.00
N PHE A 95 10.28 -13.87 -4.08
CA PHE A 95 10.51 -13.12 -5.31
C PHE A 95 9.22 -12.59 -5.93
N LEU A 96 8.13 -13.36 -5.90
CA LEU A 96 6.82 -12.92 -6.36
C LEU A 96 6.25 -11.79 -5.49
N LEU A 97 6.37 -11.88 -4.16
CA LEU A 97 5.93 -10.83 -3.24
C LEU A 97 6.75 -9.54 -3.44
N SER A 98 8.07 -9.66 -3.58
CA SER A 98 8.95 -8.52 -3.90
C SER A 98 8.63 -7.92 -5.26
N SER A 99 8.36 -8.75 -6.27
CA SER A 99 7.98 -8.29 -7.61
C SER A 99 6.62 -7.62 -7.62
N TRP A 100 5.66 -8.14 -6.86
CA TRP A 100 4.34 -7.52 -6.67
C TRP A 100 4.47 -6.16 -5.97
N SER A 101 5.24 -6.10 -4.89
CA SER A 101 5.56 -4.87 -4.17
C SER A 101 6.19 -3.84 -5.11
N TYR A 102 7.21 -4.26 -5.86
CA TYR A 102 7.90 -3.42 -6.84
C TYR A 102 6.96 -2.92 -7.96
N ALA A 103 6.16 -3.79 -8.56
CA ALA A 103 5.20 -3.44 -9.61
C ALA A 103 4.22 -2.35 -9.12
N ARG A 104 3.85 -2.40 -7.84
CA ARG A 104 2.94 -1.46 -7.22
C ARG A 104 3.60 -0.13 -6.83
N TYR A 105 4.86 -0.13 -6.38
CA TYR A 105 5.62 1.09 -6.11
C TYR A 105 6.09 1.81 -7.38
N SER A 106 6.48 1.06 -8.42
CA SER A 106 7.04 1.62 -9.66
C SER A 106 5.96 2.13 -10.61
N GLY A 107 4.75 1.55 -10.58
CA GLY A 107 3.64 1.91 -11.48
C GLY A 107 3.86 1.53 -12.96
N LYS A 108 5.09 1.25 -13.39
CA LYS A 108 5.48 0.91 -14.77
C LYS A 108 5.19 -0.53 -15.19
N MET A 109 5.07 -1.47 -14.25
CA MET A 109 4.85 -2.91 -14.52
C MET A 109 3.53 -3.43 -13.94
N ARG A 110 2.44 -2.67 -14.12
CA ARG A 110 1.12 -3.05 -13.61
C ARG A 110 0.63 -4.41 -14.15
N ASP A 111 0.98 -4.75 -15.39
CA ASP A 111 0.55 -6.02 -16.01
C ASP A 111 1.18 -7.25 -15.33
N PHE A 112 2.43 -7.13 -14.87
CA PHE A 112 3.09 -8.21 -14.13
C PHE A 112 2.48 -8.37 -12.73
N GLY A 113 2.20 -7.25 -12.06
CA GLY A 113 1.46 -7.25 -10.79
C GLY A 113 0.08 -7.89 -10.91
N GLN A 114 -0.65 -7.61 -12.00
CA GLN A 114 -1.96 -8.21 -12.26
C GLN A 114 -1.90 -9.74 -12.44
N LYS A 115 -0.88 -10.28 -13.11
CA LYS A 115 -0.70 -11.73 -13.23
C LYS A 115 -0.46 -12.38 -11.86
N ILE A 116 0.27 -11.71 -10.98
CA ILE A 116 0.48 -12.17 -9.61
C ILE A 116 -0.84 -12.12 -8.83
N ASP A 117 -1.58 -11.01 -8.92
CA ASP A 117 -2.90 -10.89 -8.28
C ASP A 117 -3.85 -12.02 -8.72
N GLN A 118 -3.86 -12.38 -10.01
CA GLN A 118 -4.66 -13.50 -10.53
C GLN A 118 -4.25 -14.85 -9.94
N GLY A 119 -2.94 -15.13 -9.85
CA GLY A 119 -2.44 -16.38 -9.25
C GLY A 119 -2.76 -16.47 -7.76
N VAL A 120 -2.73 -15.34 -7.06
CA VAL A 120 -3.08 -15.24 -5.65
C VAL A 120 -4.57 -15.44 -5.43
N GLU A 121 -5.42 -14.83 -6.26
CA GLU A 121 -6.86 -15.04 -6.21
C GLU A 121 -7.21 -16.51 -6.50
N TRP A 122 -6.56 -17.14 -7.49
CA TRP A 122 -6.74 -18.57 -7.73
C TRP A 122 -6.35 -19.42 -6.51
N SER A 123 -5.23 -19.11 -5.86
CA SER A 123 -4.78 -19.81 -4.66
C SER A 123 -5.77 -19.61 -3.50
N TRP A 124 -6.33 -18.40 -3.37
CA TRP A 124 -7.34 -18.09 -2.37
C TRP A 124 -8.63 -18.89 -2.57
N GLU A 125 -9.17 -18.87 -3.79
CA GLU A 125 -10.41 -19.57 -4.14
C GLU A 125 -10.29 -21.09 -3.96
N ASN A 126 -9.15 -21.68 -4.37
CA ASN A 126 -8.99 -23.13 -4.41
C ASN A 126 -8.43 -23.75 -3.12
N LEU A 127 -7.58 -23.04 -2.38
CA LEU A 127 -6.94 -23.60 -1.18
C LEU A 127 -7.53 -23.01 0.09
N TRP A 128 -7.39 -21.69 0.27
CA TRP A 128 -7.73 -21.04 1.53
C TRP A 128 -9.22 -21.07 1.81
N LYS A 129 -10.06 -20.74 0.82
CA LYS A 129 -11.51 -20.79 1.02
C LYS A 129 -11.98 -22.18 1.40
N HIS A 130 -11.53 -23.22 0.70
CA HIS A 130 -11.90 -24.59 1.04
C HIS A 130 -11.48 -24.96 2.47
N ILE A 131 -10.25 -24.64 2.88
CA ILE A 131 -9.79 -24.91 4.25
C ILE A 131 -10.64 -24.14 5.28
N PHE A 132 -10.81 -22.83 5.12
CA PHE A 132 -11.55 -22.00 6.07
C PHE A 132 -13.04 -22.36 6.15
N THR A 133 -13.70 -22.58 5.00
CA THR A 133 -15.11 -22.96 4.96
C THR A 133 -15.34 -24.33 5.60
N ASN A 134 -14.47 -25.32 5.32
CA ASN A 134 -14.57 -26.64 5.94
C ASN A 134 -14.38 -26.55 7.47
N SER A 135 -13.43 -25.75 7.96
CA SER A 135 -13.24 -25.53 9.39
C SER A 135 -14.44 -24.85 10.05
N VAL A 136 -15.01 -23.82 9.40
CA VAL A 136 -16.18 -23.08 9.92
C VAL A 136 -17.43 -23.95 9.94
N GLN A 137 -17.64 -24.82 8.96
CA GLN A 137 -18.81 -25.70 8.94
C GLN A 137 -18.79 -26.78 10.04
N HIS A 138 -17.60 -27.22 10.46
CA HIS A 138 -17.47 -28.22 11.54
C HIS A 138 -17.53 -27.60 12.94
N VAL A 139 -17.00 -26.38 13.12
CA VAL A 139 -16.95 -25.70 14.43
C VAL A 139 -18.16 -24.80 14.66
N GLY A 140 -18.70 -24.18 13.61
CA GLY A 140 -19.81 -23.22 13.68
C GLY A 140 -21.08 -23.72 14.36
N PRO A 141 -21.67 -24.86 13.93
CA PRO A 141 -22.87 -25.38 14.57
C PRO A 141 -22.61 -25.93 15.99
N ALA A 142 -21.43 -26.48 16.26
CA ALA A 142 -21.05 -26.94 17.60
C ALA A 142 -20.87 -25.76 18.58
N ALA A 143 -20.19 -24.68 18.16
CA ALA A 143 -20.01 -23.47 18.95
C ALA A 143 -21.35 -22.73 19.18
N ALA A 144 -22.21 -22.67 18.16
CA ALA A 144 -23.55 -22.08 18.27
C ALA A 144 -24.46 -22.90 19.22
N ALA A 145 -24.38 -24.23 19.18
CA ALA A 145 -25.12 -25.10 20.09
C ALA A 145 -24.64 -24.97 21.56
N ILE A 146 -23.32 -24.82 21.78
CA ILE A 146 -22.75 -24.59 23.11
C ILE A 146 -23.15 -23.20 23.65
N ALA A 147 -23.17 -22.17 22.79
CA ALA A 147 -23.61 -20.84 23.17
C ALA A 147 -25.09 -20.82 23.58
N ASN A 148 -25.97 -21.49 22.82
CA ASN A 148 -27.40 -21.52 23.12
C ASN A 148 -27.72 -22.31 24.42
N LYS A 149 -26.91 -23.32 24.74
CA LYS A 149 -27.04 -24.10 25.99
C LYS A 149 -26.59 -23.35 27.25
N LYS A 150 -25.89 -22.20 27.11
CA LYS A 150 -25.39 -21.41 28.24
C LYS A 150 -26.40 -20.35 28.74
N TYR A 151 -27.50 -20.16 28.02
CA TYR A 151 -28.58 -19.22 28.34
C TYR A 151 -29.88 -19.90 28.80
N PHE A 152 -29.83 -21.21 29.09
CA PHE A 152 -30.91 -21.98 29.73
C PHE A 152 -30.36 -22.75 30.94
#